data_AF-A0A497FHQ2-F1
#
_entry.id   AF-A0A497FHQ2-F1
#
_cell.length_a   1.000
_cell.length_b   1.000
_cell.length_c   1.000
_cell.angle_alpha   90.00
_cell.angle_beta   90.00
_cell.angle_gamma   90.00
#
_symmetry.space_group_name_H-M   'P 1'
#
loop_
_entity.id
_entity.type
_entity.pdbx_description
1 polymer ?
#
loop_
_entity_poly.entity_id
_entity_poly.type
_entity_poly.pdbx_seq_one_letter_code
_entity_poly.pdbx_strand_id
1 'polypeptide(L)' 'MAEDITKWNKPFIDEAFRIIKAAEEKGIILRLIGAIAIRIHCPNYSYLLDKMNRKLTDIDFVAYGKFF' A
#
# COMPACT_ATOMS: atom_id res chain seq x y z
N MET A 1 3.59 -18.34 -2.14
CA MET A 1 3.51 -17.21 -1.18
C MET A 1 4.82 -16.41 -1.23
N ALA A 2 5.08 -15.70 -2.34
CA ALA A 2 6.19 -14.75 -2.54
C ALA A 2 6.25 -14.26 -4.00
N GLU A 3 5.69 -15.03 -4.93
CA GLU A 3 5.92 -14.84 -6.38
C GLU A 3 5.06 -13.74 -7.04
N ASP A 4 3.97 -13.28 -6.41
CA ASP A 4 3.04 -12.31 -7.04
C ASP A 4 3.28 -10.84 -6.66
N ILE A 5 4.07 -10.57 -5.61
CA ILE A 5 4.36 -9.18 -5.18
C ILE A 5 5.24 -8.45 -6.21
N THR A 6 6.09 -9.18 -6.92
CA THR A 6 7.01 -8.65 -7.94
C THR A 6 6.31 -8.23 -9.24
N LYS A 7 5.05 -8.66 -9.45
CA LYS A 7 4.22 -8.22 -10.58
C LYS A 7 3.74 -6.77 -10.42
N TRP A 8 3.69 -6.28 -9.18
CA TRP A 8 3.29 -4.92 -8.86
C TRP A 8 4.48 -3.98 -8.96
N ASN A 9 4.23 -2.68 -9.19
CA ASN A 9 5.28 -1.66 -9.17
C ASN A 9 5.98 -1.69 -7.80
N LYS A 10 7.04 -2.49 -7.69
CA LYS A 10 7.85 -2.67 -6.48
C LYS A 10 8.24 -1.32 -5.84
N PRO A 11 8.54 -0.25 -6.60
CA PRO A 11 8.82 1.06 -6.01
C PRO A 11 7.68 1.63 -5.16
N PHE A 12 6.41 1.45 -5.55
CA PHE A 12 5.27 1.96 -4.78
C PHE A 12 5.08 1.22 -3.46
N ILE A 13 5.25 -0.10 -3.48
CA ILE A 13 5.11 -0.93 -2.27
C ILE A 13 6.27 -0.63 -1.30
N ASP A 14 7.49 -0.60 -1.80
CA ASP A 14 8.68 -0.28 -0.99
C ASP A 14 8.57 1.12 -0.36
N GLU A 15 8.13 2.10 -1.16
CA GLU A 15 7.93 3.47 -0.68
C GLU A 15 6.80 3.56 0.37
N ALA A 16 5.71 2.81 0.18
CA ALA A 16 4.64 2.74 1.17
C ALA A 16 5.16 2.25 2.53
N PHE A 17 5.95 1.18 2.55
CA PHE A 17 6.56 0.66 3.78
C PHE A 17 7.61 1.62 4.38
N ARG A 18 8.40 2.29 3.54
CA ARG A 18 9.37 3.32 3.99
C ARG A 18 8.67 4.46 4.73
N ILE A 19 7.54 4.95 4.19
CA ILE A 19 6.74 6.02 4.80
C ILE A 19 6.12 5.55 6.12
N ILE A 20 5.54 4.34 6.16
CA ILE A 20 4.95 3.78 7.40
C ILE A 20 6.01 3.72 8.50
N LYS A 21 7.20 3.18 8.21
CA LYS A 21 8.29 3.10 9.18
C LYS A 21 8.71 4.49 9.69
N ALA A 22 8.85 5.46 8.80
CA ALA A 22 9.19 6.83 9.19
C ALA A 22 8.12 7.51 10.06
N ALA A 23 6.84 7.12 9.91
CA ALA A 23 5.76 7.60 10.76
C ALA A 23 5.75 6.89 12.13
N GLU A 24 6.01 5.58 12.15
CA GLU A 24 6.16 4.80 13.39
C GLU A 24 7.28 5.37 14.27
N GLU A 25 8.43 5.73 13.68
CA GLU A 25 9.55 6.38 14.37
C GLU A 25 9.16 7.73 15.01
N LYS A 26 8.09 8.37 14.52
CA LYS A 26 7.53 9.63 15.04
C LYS A 26 6.33 9.42 15.97
N GLY A 27 5.96 8.17 16.27
CA GLY A 27 4.75 7.85 17.05
C GLY A 27 3.44 8.15 16.33
N ILE A 28 3.46 8.31 15.00
CA ILE A 28 2.29 8.58 14.17
C ILE A 28 1.77 7.26 13.61
N ILE A 29 0.51 6.95 13.90
CA ILE A 29 -0.15 5.76 13.36
C ILE A 29 -0.66 6.09 11.95
N LEU A 30 0.03 5.60 10.93
CA LEU A 30 -0.41 5.61 9.53
C LEU A 30 -0.94 4.23 9.12
N ARG A 31 -2.10 4.22 8.44
CA ARG A 31 -2.67 3.02 7.82
C ARG A 31 -2.63 3.16 6.31
N LEU A 32 -2.01 2.19 5.64
CA LEU A 32 -2.06 2.06 4.18
C LEU A 32 -3.46 1.63 3.75
N ILE A 33 -4.02 2.34 2.78
CA ILE A 33 -5.32 2.01 2.17
C ILE A 33 -5.19 1.95 0.64
N GLY A 34 -6.32 1.92 -0.06
CA GLY A 34 -6.34 1.98 -1.52
C GLY A 34 -5.82 0.72 -2.21
N ALA A 35 -5.40 0.88 -3.46
CA ALA A 35 -5.06 -0.25 -4.34
C ALA A 35 -3.86 -1.08 -3.84
N ILE A 36 -2.89 -0.44 -3.18
CA ILE A 36 -1.74 -1.13 -2.61
C ILE A 36 -2.17 -2.01 -1.43
N ALA A 37 -3.02 -1.50 -0.53
CA ALA A 37 -3.53 -2.28 0.59
C ALA A 37 -4.30 -3.53 0.13
N ILE A 38 -5.15 -3.40 -0.89
CA ILE A 38 -5.88 -4.55 -1.46
C ILE A 38 -4.94 -5.60 -2.05
N ARG A 39 -3.87 -5.17 -2.74
CA ARG A 39 -2.86 -6.10 -3.28
C ARG A 39 -2.13 -6.89 -2.19
N ILE A 40 -1.82 -6.24 -1.07
CA ILE A 40 -1.13 -6.85 0.07
C ILE A 40 -2.06 -7.80 0.85
N HIS A 41 -3.29 -7.36 1.16
CA HIS A 41 -4.19 -8.11 2.04
C HIS A 41 -5.14 -9.08 1.33
N CYS A 42 -5.38 -8.91 0.03
CA CYS A 42 -6.26 -9.76 -0.77
C CYS A 42 -5.54 -10.35 -1.99
N PRO A 43 -4.40 -11.06 -1.81
CA PRO A 43 -3.54 -11.48 -2.92
C PRO A 43 -4.28 -12.36 -3.95
N ASN A 44 -5.16 -13.24 -3.49
CA ASN A 44 -5.93 -14.15 -4.37
C ASN A 44 -6.87 -13.44 -5.36
N TYR A 45 -7.31 -12.22 -5.05
CA TYR A 45 -8.25 -11.44 -5.87
C TYR A 45 -7.63 -10.14 -6.43
N SER A 46 -6.36 -9.89 -6.15
CA SER A 46 -5.62 -8.70 -6.58
C SER A 46 -5.58 -8.54 -8.11
N TYR A 47 -5.66 -9.65 -8.86
CA TYR A 47 -5.76 -9.65 -10.32
C TYR A 47 -6.97 -8.87 -10.87
N LEU A 48 -8.03 -8.69 -10.07
CA LEU A 48 -9.19 -7.90 -10.48
C LEU A 48 -8.83 -6.43 -10.70
N LEU A 49 -7.84 -5.91 -9.97
CA LEU A 49 -7.34 -4.55 -10.16
C LEU A 49 -6.71 -4.41 -11.55
N ASP A 50 -5.97 -5.41 -12.03
CA ASP A 50 -5.42 -5.41 -13.39
C ASP A 50 -6.52 -5.48 -14.45
N LYS A 51 -7.50 -6.37 -14.25
CA LYS A 51 -8.64 -6.51 -15.17
C LYS A 51 -9.48 -5.23 -15.28
N MET A 52 -9.55 -4.45 -14.20
CA MET A 52 -10.22 -3.15 -14.16
C MET A 52 -9.30 -1.98 -14.57
N ASN A 53 -8.08 -2.26 -15.06
CA ASN A 53 -7.07 -1.26 -15.41
C ASN A 53 -6.73 -0.28 -14.27
N ARG A 54 -6.82 -0.75 -13.02
CA ARG A 54 -6.43 -0.02 -11.80
C ARG A 54 -4.92 -0.16 -11.57
N LYS A 55 -4.17 0.61 -12.35
CA LYS A 55 -2.71 0.78 -12.17
C LYS A 55 -2.43 1.52 -10.86
N LEU A 56 -1.27 1.25 -10.27
CA LEU A 56 -0.79 2.01 -9.12
C LEU A 56 -0.30 3.39 -9.60
N THR A 57 -0.97 4.45 -9.14
CA THR A 57 -0.67 5.85 -9.48
C THR A 57 -0.24 6.67 -8.28
N ASP A 58 -0.61 6.22 -7.09
CA ASP A 58 -0.56 6.94 -5.83
C ASP A 58 -0.34 5.95 -4.66
N ILE A 59 -0.13 6.52 -3.47
CA ILE A 59 -0.06 5.80 -2.21
C ILE A 59 -0.98 6.52 -1.23
N ASP A 60 -2.05 5.84 -0.83
CA ASP A 60 -3.06 6.42 0.07
C ASP A 60 -2.82 6.00 1.52
N PHE A 61 -2.84 6.98 2.42
CA PHE A 61 -2.74 6.74 3.86
C PHE A 61 -3.89 7.40 4.62
N VAL A 62 -4.22 6.83 5.77
CA VAL A 62 -5.10 7.44 6.77
C VAL A 62 -4.38 7.50 8.11
N ALA A 63 -4.52 8.63 8.81
CA ALA A 63 -4.05 8.82 10.17
C ALA A 63 -5.18 9.33 11.08
N TYR A 64 -4.96 9.30 12.38
CA TYR A 64 -5.84 10.01 13.32
C TYR A 64 -5.69 11.53 13.14
N GLY A 65 -6.80 12.26 13.20
CA GLY A 65 -6.81 13.72 13.03
C GLY A 65 -5.92 14.48 14.03
N LYS A 66 -5.63 13.90 15.20
CA LYS A 66 -4.73 14.49 16.21
C LYS A 66 -3.27 14.70 15.78
N PHE A 67 -2.88 14.15 14.63
CA PHE A 67 -1.53 14.28 14.07
C PHE A 67 -1.43 15.41 13.03
N PHE A 68 -2.51 16.14 12.79
CA PHE A 68 -2.63 17.32 11.94
C PHE A 68 -3.20 18.50 12.73
#